data_AF-A0A9E5YCU9-F1
#
_entry.id   AF-A0A9E5YCU9-F1
#
_cell.length_a   1.000
_cell.length_b   1.000
_cell.length_c   1.000
_cell.angle_alpha   90.00
_cell.angle_beta   90.00
_cell.angle_gamma   90.00
#
_symmetry.space_group_name_H-M   'P 1'
#
loop_
_entity.id
_entity.type
_entity.pdbx_description
1 polymer ?
#
loop_
_entity_poly.entity_id
_entity_poly.type
_entity_poly.pdbx_seq_one_letter_code
_entity_poly.pdbx_strand_id
1 'polypeptide(L)'
;MSKITRFLFIVILLFLIASLLPFGTLLGPKVLRDYINRELAHKVIAEKVTQGAKSDEEKAIRLFDYLCTHIFKVSNVYAVNEFPLNDILRGSAYCDQQANTLLWLARKAGIKGRLIFLRGYDEASHHSVCDLYIDGKYRIFDPYYAIIFYDNDGAIATFEDIQKRDKAIRSDAFEAMQLYSGYNPANYYRLYEPTYRPTINTKDIKRILASEFISLYYDLFGDVFVILFQESYFRLWDIRPFFRGRLKHMAFRLDEAIADYTIAISDAKSSDLIRSEAAFYRAQAIWDKGDYNRAILEFNKFSKEHPRSRWDVAAQFYLGNSYERLNDFDKAKPFYLKAVRPGQRNLLRLTREGK
;
A
#
# COMPACT_ATOMS: atom_id res chain seq x y z
N MET A 1 -42.83 32.44 -6.45
CA MET A 1 -41.61 32.11 -5.67
C MET A 1 -41.04 33.38 -5.07
N SER A 2 -40.78 33.40 -3.76
CA SER A 2 -40.12 34.53 -3.09
C SER A 2 -38.68 34.73 -3.59
N LYS A 3 -38.10 35.92 -3.42
CA LYS A 3 -36.68 36.18 -3.74
C LYS A 3 -35.74 35.19 -3.03
N ILE A 4 -36.07 34.81 -1.80
CA ILE A 4 -35.33 33.84 -0.99
C ILE A 4 -35.43 32.44 -1.61
N THR A 5 -36.62 32.01 -2.03
CA THR A 5 -36.82 30.70 -2.67
C THR A 5 -36.05 30.60 -4.01
N ARG A 6 -36.02 31.69 -4.80
CA ARG A 6 -35.22 31.74 -6.05
C ARG A 6 -33.72 31.69 -5.76
N PHE A 7 -33.25 32.42 -4.76
CA PHE A 7 -31.84 32.41 -4.35
C PHE A 7 -31.41 31.01 -3.89
N LEU A 8 -32.19 30.38 -2.99
CA LEU A 8 -31.92 29.03 -2.49
C LEU A 8 -31.90 28.01 -3.63
N PHE A 9 -32.85 28.11 -4.57
CA PHE A 9 -32.88 27.25 -5.75
C PHE A 9 -31.63 27.39 -6.63
N ILE A 10 -31.17 28.63 -6.87
CA ILE A 10 -29.94 28.89 -7.65
C ILE A 10 -28.72 28.30 -6.94
N VAL A 11 -28.61 28.48 -5.62
CA VAL A 11 -27.50 27.91 -4.83
C VAL A 11 -27.50 26.37 -4.89
N ILE A 12 -28.67 25.74 -4.73
CA ILE A 12 -28.81 24.29 -4.83
C ILE A 12 -28.45 23.80 -6.24
N LEU A 13 -28.90 24.50 -7.28
CA LEU A 13 -28.59 24.15 -8.67
C LEU A 13 -27.09 24.28 -8.97
N LEU A 14 -26.44 25.36 -8.53
CA LEU A 14 -25.00 25.55 -8.69
C LEU A 14 -24.20 24.49 -7.92
N PHE A 15 -24.65 24.12 -6.72
CA PHE A 15 -24.06 23.04 -5.95
C PHE A 15 -24.21 21.69 -6.66
N LEU A 16 -25.38 21.40 -7.23
CA LEU A 16 -25.60 20.19 -8.02
C LEU A 16 -24.70 20.14 -9.25
N ILE A 17 -24.59 21.24 -10.00
CA ILE A 17 -23.70 21.33 -11.17
C ILE A 17 -22.24 21.13 -10.73
N ALA A 18 -21.82 21.79 -9.64
CA ALA A 18 -20.48 21.62 -9.10
C ALA A 18 -20.21 20.16 -8.67
N SER A 19 -21.17 19.51 -8.01
CA SER A 19 -21.07 18.10 -7.58
C SER A 19 -20.83 17.12 -8.74
N LEU A 20 -21.22 17.49 -9.96
CA LEU A 20 -21.05 16.68 -11.16
C LEU A 20 -19.72 16.90 -11.90
N LEU A 21 -18.96 17.95 -11.56
CA LEU A 21 -17.71 18.29 -12.26
C LEU A 21 -16.70 17.14 -12.30
N PRO A 22 -16.47 16.35 -11.24
CA PRO A 22 -15.53 15.23 -11.31
C PRO A 22 -15.93 14.20 -12.36
N PHE A 23 -17.23 13.95 -12.55
CA PHE A 23 -17.71 12.97 -13.53
C PHE A 23 -17.40 13.37 -14.97
N GLY A 24 -17.29 14.67 -15.25
CA GLY A 24 -16.81 15.16 -16.55
C GLY A 24 -15.39 14.66 -16.89
N THR A 25 -14.54 14.44 -15.88
CA THR A 25 -13.18 13.90 -16.11
C THR A 25 -13.20 12.47 -16.64
N LEU A 26 -14.28 11.71 -16.38
CA LEU A 26 -14.46 10.35 -16.88
C LEU A 26 -14.64 10.29 -18.39
N LEU A 27 -15.03 11.40 -19.03
CA LEU A 27 -15.17 11.53 -20.48
C LEU A 27 -13.91 12.12 -21.15
N GLY A 28 -12.93 12.57 -20.35
CA GLY A 28 -11.67 13.15 -20.85
C GLY A 28 -10.71 12.14 -21.48
N PRO A 29 -9.43 12.49 -21.69
CA PRO A 29 -8.41 11.54 -22.17
C PRO A 29 -8.14 10.41 -21.16
N LYS A 30 -7.72 9.22 -21.64
CA LYS A 30 -7.39 8.05 -20.79
C LYS A 30 -6.41 8.40 -19.67
N VAL A 31 -5.36 9.16 -19.99
CA VAL A 31 -4.34 9.58 -19.03
C VAL A 31 -4.94 10.39 -17.88
N LEU A 32 -5.89 11.29 -18.17
CA LEU A 32 -6.53 12.13 -17.15
C LEU A 32 -7.49 11.30 -16.28
N ARG A 33 -8.37 10.49 -16.88
CA ARG A 33 -9.32 9.68 -16.09
C ARG A 33 -8.60 8.69 -15.17
N ASP A 34 -7.55 8.04 -15.67
CA ASP A 34 -6.76 7.08 -14.89
C ASP A 34 -5.95 7.81 -13.80
N TYR A 35 -5.51 9.04 -14.08
CA TYR A 35 -4.89 9.91 -13.07
C TYR A 35 -5.88 10.26 -11.95
N ILE A 36 -7.09 10.73 -12.27
CA ILE A 36 -8.09 11.11 -11.27
C ILE A 36 -8.54 9.93 -10.43
N ASN A 37 -8.86 8.79 -11.05
CA ASN A 37 -9.22 7.57 -10.31
C ASN A 37 -8.08 7.15 -9.38
N ARG A 38 -6.84 7.28 -9.86
CA ARG A 38 -5.67 6.99 -9.04
C ARG A 38 -5.56 7.87 -7.80
N GLU A 39 -5.63 9.19 -7.99
CA GLU A 39 -5.51 10.14 -6.89
C GLU A 39 -6.63 9.97 -5.86
N LEU A 40 -7.84 9.62 -6.31
CA LEU A 40 -8.95 9.25 -5.44
C LEU A 40 -8.62 8.01 -4.62
N ALA A 41 -8.13 6.93 -5.23
CA ALA A 41 -7.74 5.73 -4.51
C ALA A 41 -6.63 6.00 -3.49
N HIS A 42 -5.60 6.78 -3.83
CA HIS A 42 -4.55 7.16 -2.88
C HIS A 42 -5.09 7.96 -1.69
N LYS A 43 -6.01 8.89 -1.93
CA LYS A 43 -6.65 9.68 -0.86
C LYS A 43 -7.49 8.77 0.05
N VAL A 44 -8.30 7.87 -0.51
CA VAL A 44 -9.10 6.90 0.27
C VAL A 44 -8.19 6.01 1.11
N ILE A 45 -7.14 5.43 0.53
CA ILE A 45 -6.18 4.59 1.27
C ILE A 45 -5.59 5.38 2.43
N ALA A 46 -5.03 6.55 2.15
CA ALA A 46 -4.37 7.34 3.17
C ALA A 46 -5.31 7.66 4.33
N GLU A 47 -6.55 8.06 4.05
CA GLU A 47 -7.52 8.43 5.08
C GLU A 47 -8.05 7.23 5.87
N LYS A 48 -8.42 6.12 5.20
CA LYS A 48 -8.94 4.93 5.86
C LYS A 48 -7.87 4.26 6.74
N VAL A 49 -6.64 4.15 6.24
CA VAL A 49 -5.52 3.54 6.99
C VAL A 49 -5.12 4.39 8.19
N THR A 50 -5.14 5.72 8.05
CA THR A 50 -4.75 6.64 9.13
C THR A 50 -5.91 7.03 10.05
N GLN A 51 -7.11 6.50 9.83
CA GLN A 51 -8.31 6.86 10.58
C GLN A 51 -8.13 6.65 12.09
N GLY A 52 -8.35 7.70 12.86
CA GLY A 52 -8.23 7.67 14.33
C GLY A 52 -6.80 7.68 14.87
N ALA A 53 -5.77 7.81 14.02
CA ALA A 53 -4.40 8.02 14.48
C ALA A 53 -4.26 9.37 15.20
N LYS A 54 -3.52 9.38 16.32
CA LYS A 54 -3.38 10.53 17.23
C LYS A 54 -2.15 11.38 16.96
N SER A 55 -1.19 10.86 16.19
CA SER A 55 0.06 11.55 15.83
C SER A 55 0.48 11.23 14.40
N ASP A 56 1.34 12.06 13.82
CA ASP A 56 1.91 11.80 12.50
C ASP A 56 2.81 10.55 12.51
N GLU A 57 3.42 10.23 13.65
CA GLU A 57 4.15 8.97 13.84
C GLU A 57 3.22 7.76 13.68
N GLU A 58 2.07 7.77 14.37
CA GLU A 58 1.10 6.68 14.29
C GLU A 58 0.53 6.54 12.88
N LYS A 59 0.24 7.66 12.22
CA LYS A 59 -0.17 7.65 10.80
C LYS A 59 0.90 7.02 9.92
N ALA A 60 2.16 7.42 10.07
CA ALA A 60 3.28 6.91 9.27
C ALA A 60 3.48 5.40 9.47
N ILE A 61 3.44 4.93 10.73
CA ILE A 61 3.54 3.51 11.07
C ILE A 61 2.39 2.72 10.43
N ARG A 62 1.14 3.19 10.55
CA ARG A 62 -0.02 2.50 9.96
C ARG A 62 0.05 2.42 8.43
N LEU A 63 0.49 3.49 7.76
CA LEU A 63 0.70 3.49 6.30
C LEU A 63 1.82 2.53 5.89
N PHE A 64 2.90 2.49 6.68
CA PHE A 64 4.00 1.57 6.47
C PHE A 64 3.56 0.11 6.66
N ASP A 65 2.80 -0.19 7.71
CA ASP A 65 2.19 -1.51 7.96
C ASP A 65 1.26 -1.95 6.82
N TYR A 66 0.39 -1.06 6.36
CA TYR A 66 -0.47 -1.30 5.22
C TYR A 66 0.36 -1.64 3.98
N LEU A 67 1.41 -0.86 3.69
CA LEU A 67 2.26 -1.11 2.53
C LEU A 67 2.96 -2.47 2.59
N CYS A 68 3.52 -2.83 3.76
CA CYS A 68 4.24 -4.10 3.97
C CYS A 68 3.34 -5.34 3.82
N THR A 69 2.03 -5.17 3.96
CA THR A 69 1.04 -6.23 3.73
C THR A 69 0.47 -6.18 2.30
N HIS A 70 0.52 -5.05 1.62
CA HIS A 70 -0.15 -4.90 0.32
C HIS A 70 0.79 -4.91 -0.88
N ILE A 71 2.09 -4.71 -0.68
CA ILE A 71 3.10 -4.78 -1.74
C ILE A 71 4.23 -5.73 -1.34
N PHE A 72 4.51 -6.68 -2.21
CA PHE A 72 5.54 -7.68 -2.02
C PHE A 72 6.64 -7.56 -3.06
N LYS A 73 7.80 -8.18 -2.81
CA LYS A 73 8.73 -8.48 -3.89
C LYS A 73 8.41 -9.87 -4.42
N VAL A 74 7.82 -9.93 -5.60
CA VAL A 74 7.49 -11.20 -6.25
C VAL A 74 8.59 -11.56 -7.26
N SER A 75 9.10 -12.79 -7.20
CA SER A 75 10.10 -13.30 -8.14
C SER A 75 9.53 -13.33 -9.58
N ASN A 76 10.38 -13.06 -10.58
CA ASN A 76 10.03 -13.08 -12.02
C ASN A 76 8.98 -12.04 -12.46
N VAL A 77 8.85 -10.92 -11.74
CA VAL A 77 8.07 -9.76 -12.21
C VAL A 77 9.04 -8.65 -12.57
N TYR A 78 9.06 -8.24 -13.84
CA TYR A 78 9.87 -7.09 -14.27
C TYR A 78 9.38 -5.81 -13.59
N ALA A 79 10.34 -4.93 -13.27
CA ALA A 79 10.02 -3.56 -12.88
C ALA A 79 9.21 -2.93 -14.01
N VAL A 80 8.07 -2.34 -13.66
CA VAL A 80 7.28 -1.56 -14.60
C VAL A 80 7.41 -0.11 -14.17
N ASN A 81 7.97 0.72 -15.06
CA ASN A 81 8.09 2.17 -14.84
C ASN A 81 6.72 2.82 -14.93
N GLU A 82 5.92 2.64 -13.88
CA GLU A 82 4.55 3.11 -13.77
C GLU A 82 4.32 3.87 -12.44
N PHE A 83 3.15 4.51 -12.31
CA PHE A 83 2.82 5.36 -11.17
C PHE A 83 2.57 4.54 -9.88
N PRO A 84 2.79 5.10 -8.68
CA PRO A 84 2.71 4.38 -7.38
C PRO A 84 1.43 3.58 -7.09
N LEU A 85 0.27 3.93 -7.67
CA LEU A 85 -0.93 3.10 -7.49
C LEU A 85 -0.84 1.78 -8.26
N ASN A 86 -0.13 1.74 -9.38
CA ASN A 86 0.05 0.50 -10.13
C ASN A 86 0.83 -0.51 -9.30
N ASP A 87 1.76 -0.06 -8.46
CA ASP A 87 2.50 -0.90 -7.53
C ASP A 87 1.57 -1.57 -6.51
N ILE A 88 0.65 -0.79 -5.92
CA ILE A 88 -0.39 -1.28 -5.01
C ILE A 88 -1.38 -2.21 -5.75
N LEU A 89 -1.87 -1.82 -6.92
CA LEU A 89 -2.83 -2.62 -7.70
C LEU A 89 -2.23 -3.95 -8.15
N ARG A 90 -0.94 -3.99 -8.48
CA ARG A 90 -0.21 -5.21 -8.83
C ARG A 90 0.21 -6.02 -7.60
N GLY A 91 0.29 -5.37 -6.44
CA GLY A 91 0.81 -5.89 -5.17
C GLY A 91 2.27 -6.30 -5.23
N SER A 92 3.02 -5.82 -6.23
CA SER A 92 4.43 -6.19 -6.43
C SER A 92 5.25 -5.00 -6.90
N ALA A 93 6.32 -4.67 -6.17
CA ALA A 93 7.18 -3.53 -6.49
C ALA A 93 8.61 -3.63 -5.94
N TYR A 94 9.55 -2.88 -6.54
CA TYR A 94 10.94 -2.76 -6.08
C TYR A 94 11.11 -1.74 -4.95
N CYS A 95 12.31 -1.62 -4.39
CA CYS A 95 12.56 -0.81 -3.19
C CYS A 95 12.23 0.68 -3.37
N ASP A 96 12.59 1.26 -4.52
CA ASP A 96 12.29 2.64 -4.89
C ASP A 96 10.79 2.87 -5.03
N GLN A 97 10.08 1.94 -5.67
CA GLN A 97 8.64 1.98 -5.86
C GLN A 97 7.89 1.87 -4.53
N GLN A 98 8.31 0.99 -3.62
CA GLN A 98 7.71 0.86 -2.29
C GLN A 98 7.96 2.12 -1.45
N ALA A 99 9.20 2.60 -1.37
CA ALA A 99 9.53 3.81 -0.62
C ALA A 99 8.82 5.06 -1.17
N ASN A 100 8.70 5.17 -2.50
CA ASN A 100 7.94 6.25 -3.13
C ASN A 100 6.44 6.10 -2.83
N THR A 101 5.87 4.89 -2.91
CA THR A 101 4.45 4.66 -2.57
C THR A 101 4.13 5.09 -1.14
N LEU A 102 4.98 4.73 -0.17
CA LEU A 102 4.83 5.19 1.21
C LEU A 102 4.86 6.72 1.29
N LEU A 103 5.82 7.35 0.63
CA LEU A 103 5.93 8.81 0.59
C LEU A 103 4.66 9.48 0.02
N TRP A 104 4.09 8.92 -1.05
CA TRP A 104 2.86 9.44 -1.66
C TRP A 104 1.66 9.32 -0.72
N LEU A 105 1.48 8.17 -0.07
CA LEU A 105 0.41 7.98 0.92
C LEU A 105 0.61 8.88 2.15
N ALA A 106 1.85 9.00 2.64
CA ALA A 106 2.19 9.87 3.76
C ALA A 106 1.84 11.33 3.45
N ARG A 107 2.15 11.81 2.24
CA ARG A 107 1.77 13.16 1.78
C ARG A 107 0.25 13.36 1.75
N LYS A 108 -0.51 12.36 1.30
CA LYS A 108 -1.99 12.39 1.34
C LYS A 108 -2.53 12.43 2.78
N ALA A 109 -1.77 11.91 3.73
CA ALA A 109 -2.06 12.00 5.17
C ALA A 109 -1.50 13.28 5.84
N GLY A 110 -0.94 14.22 5.07
CA GLY A 110 -0.41 15.49 5.58
C GLY A 110 1.05 15.44 6.06
N ILE A 111 1.74 14.30 5.89
CA ILE A 111 3.10 14.09 6.37
C ILE A 111 4.10 14.45 5.28
N LYS A 112 5.03 15.36 5.58
CA LYS A 112 6.11 15.71 4.66
C LYS A 112 7.14 14.59 4.63
N GLY A 113 7.85 14.45 3.52
CA GLY A 113 8.91 13.47 3.41
C GLY A 113 9.66 13.54 2.10
N ARG A 114 10.68 12.70 2.00
CA ARG A 114 11.58 12.58 0.85
C ARG A 114 11.93 11.12 0.60
N LEU A 115 12.25 10.83 -0.66
CA LEU A 115 12.78 9.54 -1.08
C LEU A 115 14.31 9.63 -0.98
N ILE A 116 14.93 8.63 -0.35
CA ILE A 116 16.38 8.51 -0.27
C ILE A 116 16.81 7.33 -1.14
N PHE A 117 17.68 7.62 -2.10
CA PHE A 117 18.37 6.61 -2.90
C PHE A 117 19.70 6.26 -2.23
N LEU A 118 19.79 5.03 -1.73
CA LEU A 118 20.98 4.49 -1.07
C LEU A 118 21.93 3.93 -2.14
N ARG A 119 22.91 4.76 -2.52
CA ARG A 119 23.86 4.47 -3.61
C ARG A 119 25.16 3.79 -3.17
N GLY A 120 25.50 3.81 -1.88
CA GLY A 120 26.82 3.32 -1.48
C GLY A 120 27.95 4.14 -2.13
N TYR A 121 29.00 3.44 -2.58
CA TYR A 121 30.11 4.01 -3.35
C TYR A 121 29.90 3.96 -4.88
N ASP A 122 28.73 3.53 -5.37
CA ASP A 122 28.42 3.38 -6.80
C ASP A 122 27.54 4.54 -7.30
N GLU A 123 27.49 4.78 -8.61
CA GLU A 123 26.58 5.76 -9.22
C GLU A 123 25.11 5.25 -9.20
N ALA A 124 24.90 3.93 -9.22
CA ALA A 124 23.59 3.29 -9.19
C ALA A 124 23.07 3.05 -7.77
N SER A 125 21.78 3.35 -7.51
CA SER A 125 21.15 3.06 -6.22
C SER A 125 21.01 1.56 -6.00
N HIS A 126 21.57 1.03 -4.90
CA HIS A 126 21.43 -0.38 -4.53
C HIS A 126 20.17 -0.65 -3.70
N HIS A 127 19.67 0.38 -3.03
CA HIS A 127 18.45 0.32 -2.23
C HIS A 127 17.79 1.71 -2.16
N SER A 128 16.54 1.80 -1.72
CA SER A 128 15.82 3.05 -1.52
C SER A 128 14.95 2.98 -0.29
N VAL A 129 14.93 4.05 0.48
CA VAL A 129 14.16 4.16 1.73
C VAL A 129 13.32 5.44 1.75
N CYS A 130 12.29 5.45 2.58
CA CYS A 130 11.43 6.60 2.78
C CYS A 130 11.84 7.34 4.04
N ASP A 131 11.89 8.67 3.94
CA ASP A 131 12.29 9.53 5.05
C ASP A 131 11.18 10.56 5.33
N LEU A 132 10.48 10.37 6.44
CA LEU A 132 9.27 11.12 6.79
C LEU A 132 9.55 12.13 7.90
N TYR A 133 9.01 13.33 7.78
CA TYR A 133 9.19 14.40 8.76
C TYR A 133 8.16 14.27 9.88
N ILE A 134 8.61 13.79 11.03
CA ILE A 134 7.83 13.45 12.22
C ILE A 134 8.56 14.06 13.40
N ASP A 135 7.87 14.56 14.43
CA ASP A 135 8.48 15.08 15.68
C ASP A 135 9.60 16.14 15.52
N GLY A 136 9.63 16.84 14.39
CA GLY A 136 10.65 17.84 14.08
C GLY A 136 11.91 17.27 13.42
N LYS A 137 11.99 15.95 13.23
CA LYS A 137 13.11 15.25 12.59
C LYS A 137 12.66 14.42 11.38
N TYR A 138 13.64 14.01 10.60
CA TYR A 138 13.46 13.10 9.48
C TYR A 138 13.71 11.67 9.97
N ARG A 139 12.69 10.81 9.85
CA ARG A 139 12.62 9.46 10.43
C ARG A 139 12.56 8.42 9.31
N ILE A 140 13.40 7.38 9.41
CA ILE A 140 13.62 6.41 8.33
C ILE A 140 12.65 5.23 8.41
N PHE A 141 12.05 4.92 7.26
CA PHE A 141 11.20 3.76 7.03
C PHE A 141 11.72 2.98 5.83
N ASP A 142 11.91 1.67 6.00
CA ASP A 142 12.33 0.76 4.93
C ASP A 142 11.22 -0.25 4.61
N PRO A 143 10.27 0.10 3.72
CA PRO A 143 9.12 -0.76 3.44
C PRO A 143 9.49 -2.02 2.68
N TYR A 144 10.63 -1.99 1.97
CA TYR A 144 11.10 -3.15 1.24
C TYR A 144 11.58 -4.25 2.19
N TYR A 145 12.32 -3.91 3.24
CA TYR A 145 12.69 -4.91 4.25
C TYR A 145 11.67 -5.03 5.39
N ALA A 146 10.62 -4.20 5.37
CA ALA A 146 9.68 -4.03 6.48
C ALA A 146 10.39 -3.68 7.81
N ILE A 147 11.40 -2.81 7.74
CA ILE A 147 12.22 -2.40 8.89
C ILE A 147 11.90 -0.95 9.28
N ILE A 148 11.69 -0.77 10.59
CA ILE A 148 11.78 0.51 11.30
C ILE A 148 12.75 0.27 12.48
N PHE A 149 13.74 1.13 12.63
CA PHE A 149 14.59 1.15 13.82
C PHE A 149 14.05 2.15 14.83
N TYR A 150 14.19 1.83 16.11
CA TYR A 150 13.81 2.69 17.23
C TYR A 150 15.02 2.89 18.13
N ASP A 151 15.20 4.08 18.69
CA ASP A 151 16.19 4.35 19.73
C ASP A 151 15.71 3.87 21.12
N ASN A 152 16.54 4.08 22.14
CA ASN A 152 16.22 3.66 23.53
C ASN A 152 15.01 4.41 24.12
N ASP A 153 14.69 5.59 23.61
CA ASP A 153 13.54 6.38 24.06
C ASP A 153 12.26 6.01 23.30
N GLY A 154 12.36 5.07 22.35
CA GLY A 154 11.25 4.59 21.54
C GLY A 154 10.94 5.47 20.32
N ALA A 155 11.78 6.46 20.02
CA ALA A 155 11.62 7.27 18.82
C ALA A 155 12.22 6.56 17.59
N ILE A 156 11.59 6.76 16.43
CA ILE A 156 12.07 6.15 15.17
C ILE A 156 13.46 6.67 14.83
N ALA A 157 14.38 5.83 14.39
CA ALA A 157 15.75 6.24 14.09
C ALA A 157 15.82 7.23 12.91
N THR A 158 16.72 8.20 13.03
CA THR A 158 17.13 9.07 11.93
C THR A 158 18.11 8.36 11.00
N PHE A 159 18.44 9.00 9.87
CA PHE A 159 19.45 8.49 8.96
C PHE A 159 20.84 8.41 9.64
N GLU A 160 21.21 9.43 10.41
CA GLU A 160 22.48 9.48 11.13
C GLU A 160 22.61 8.39 12.19
N ASP A 161 21.51 8.04 12.88
CA ASP A 161 21.50 6.99 13.91
C ASP A 161 21.84 5.62 13.28
N ILE A 162 21.26 5.33 12.11
CA ILE A 162 21.51 4.09 11.37
C ILE A 162 22.95 4.05 10.82
N GLN A 163 23.45 5.17 10.28
CA GLN A 163 24.82 5.27 9.76
C GLN A 163 25.89 5.02 10.82
N LYS A 164 25.74 5.63 12.00
CA LYS A 164 26.68 5.45 13.12
C LYS A 164 26.63 4.04 13.70
N ARG A 165 25.64 3.24 13.30
CA ARG A 165 25.31 1.94 13.88
C ARG A 165 25.21 2.07 15.40
N ASP A 166 24.49 3.10 15.84
CA ASP A 166 24.34 3.34 17.27
C ASP A 166 23.83 2.06 17.91
N LYS A 167 24.58 1.50 18.87
CA LYS A 167 24.19 0.26 19.54
C LYS A 167 22.86 0.40 20.32
N ALA A 168 22.38 1.64 20.48
CA ALA A 168 21.09 1.97 21.06
C ALA A 168 19.89 1.71 20.13
N ILE A 169 20.05 1.61 18.80
CA ILE A 169 18.90 1.39 17.91
C ILE A 169 18.53 -0.09 17.78
N ARG A 170 17.23 -0.39 17.78
CA ARG A 170 16.68 -1.76 17.71
C ARG A 170 15.54 -1.87 16.72
N SER A 171 15.36 -3.06 16.16
CA SER A 171 14.22 -3.37 15.29
C SER A 171 13.91 -4.86 15.36
N ASP A 172 12.71 -5.18 15.83
CA ASP A 172 12.24 -6.58 15.93
C ASP A 172 12.31 -7.28 14.56
N ALA A 173 11.92 -6.57 13.49
CA ALA A 173 11.99 -7.09 12.11
C ALA A 173 13.43 -7.41 11.67
N PHE A 174 14.37 -6.55 12.04
CA PHE A 174 15.79 -6.73 11.72
C PHE A 174 16.40 -7.88 12.51
N GLU A 175 16.08 -8.00 13.80
CA GLU A 175 16.50 -9.12 14.65
C GLU A 175 15.96 -10.45 14.11
N ALA A 176 14.68 -10.49 13.75
CA ALA A 176 14.06 -11.66 13.13
C ALA A 176 14.72 -12.02 11.80
N MET A 177 15.05 -11.02 10.98
CA MET A 177 15.77 -11.24 9.72
C MET A 177 17.11 -11.92 9.96
N GLN A 178 17.88 -11.49 10.96
CA GLN A 178 19.16 -12.11 11.29
C GLN A 178 18.99 -13.58 11.71
N LEU A 179 18.04 -13.84 12.61
CA LEU A 179 17.81 -15.17 13.18
C LEU A 179 17.30 -16.19 12.15
N TYR A 180 16.34 -15.80 11.31
CA TYR A 180 15.60 -16.75 10.48
C TYR A 180 16.04 -16.80 9.01
N SER A 181 16.79 -15.80 8.53
CA SER A 181 17.25 -15.78 7.13
C SER A 181 18.75 -15.98 6.95
N GLY A 182 19.53 -16.02 8.05
CA GLY A 182 21.00 -16.07 8.00
C GLY A 182 21.63 -14.83 7.33
N TYR A 183 20.89 -13.73 7.23
CA TYR A 183 21.35 -12.50 6.59
C TYR A 183 22.42 -11.83 7.43
N ASN A 184 23.58 -11.55 6.82
CA ASN A 184 24.66 -10.82 7.50
C ASN A 184 24.22 -9.36 7.75
N PRO A 185 24.06 -8.93 9.02
CA PRO A 185 23.56 -7.60 9.34
C PRO A 185 24.46 -6.47 8.82
N ALA A 186 25.77 -6.72 8.66
CA ALA A 186 26.70 -5.74 8.10
C ALA A 186 26.32 -5.34 6.67
N ASN A 187 25.67 -6.22 5.90
CA ASN A 187 25.24 -5.90 4.53
C ASN A 187 24.11 -4.87 4.52
N TYR A 188 23.25 -4.84 5.54
CA TYR A 188 22.18 -3.85 5.62
C TYR A 188 22.75 -2.48 5.99
N TYR A 189 23.58 -2.41 7.02
CA TYR A 189 24.19 -1.13 7.45
C TYR A 189 25.08 -0.52 6.36
N ARG A 190 25.75 -1.33 5.55
CA ARG A 190 26.54 -0.87 4.38
C ARG A 190 25.71 -0.11 3.35
N LEU A 191 24.39 -0.33 3.28
CA LEU A 191 23.52 0.44 2.39
C LEU A 191 23.53 1.95 2.75
N TYR A 192 23.87 2.29 3.99
CA TYR A 192 23.84 3.66 4.50
C TYR A 192 25.21 4.38 4.42
N GLU A 193 26.29 3.72 3.98
CA GLU A 193 27.64 4.30 3.89
C GLU A 193 27.88 4.95 2.51
N PRO A 194 28.62 6.08 2.42
CA PRO A 194 28.07 7.42 2.28
C PRO A 194 27.11 7.62 1.08
N THR A 195 25.92 8.16 1.34
CA THR A 195 24.90 8.45 0.32
C THR A 195 24.78 9.94 0.03
N TYR A 196 24.66 10.32 -1.24
CA TYR A 196 24.50 11.70 -1.67
C TYR A 196 23.04 12.05 -2.03
N ARG A 197 22.64 13.24 -1.55
CA ARG A 197 21.46 14.08 -1.84
C ARG A 197 20.08 13.40 -1.96
N PRO A 198 19.16 13.66 -1.02
CA PRO A 198 17.75 13.31 -1.21
C PRO A 198 17.19 14.01 -2.44
N THR A 199 16.44 13.29 -3.26
CA THR A 199 15.76 13.88 -4.41
C THR A 199 14.42 14.45 -3.97
N ILE A 200 14.25 15.76 -4.16
CA ILE A 200 12.94 16.40 -4.04
C ILE A 200 12.28 16.30 -5.41
N ASN A 201 11.27 15.43 -5.52
CA ASN A 201 10.50 15.32 -6.77
C ASN A 201 9.86 16.68 -7.11
N THR A 202 9.97 17.10 -8.36
CA THR A 202 9.59 18.44 -8.83
C THR A 202 8.07 18.61 -8.87
N LYS A 203 7.60 19.85 -8.67
CA LYS A 203 6.17 20.18 -8.62
C LYS A 203 5.59 20.28 -10.03
N ASP A 204 4.85 19.26 -10.46
CA ASP A 204 3.90 19.40 -11.56
C ASP A 204 2.60 20.01 -11.00
N ILE A 205 2.47 21.34 -11.15
CA ILE A 205 1.34 22.11 -10.61
C ILE A 205 0.00 21.59 -11.15
N LYS A 206 -0.07 21.13 -12.40
CA LYS A 206 -1.33 20.62 -12.99
C LYS A 206 -1.79 19.35 -12.27
N ARG A 207 -0.85 18.45 -11.99
CA ARG A 207 -1.11 17.21 -11.23
C ARG A 207 -1.55 17.53 -9.79
N ILE A 208 -0.85 18.47 -9.13
CA ILE A 208 -1.24 18.92 -7.79
C ILE A 208 -2.68 19.45 -7.80
N LEU A 209 -3.03 20.34 -8.72
CA LEU A 209 -4.38 20.90 -8.79
C LEU A 209 -5.45 19.82 -9.06
N ALA A 210 -5.18 18.87 -9.95
CA ALA A 210 -6.10 17.76 -10.23
C ALA A 210 -6.26 16.81 -9.02
N SER A 211 -5.17 16.59 -8.29
CA SER A 211 -5.11 15.79 -7.07
C SER A 211 -5.87 16.43 -5.90
N GLU A 212 -5.70 17.72 -5.68
CA GLU A 212 -6.44 18.49 -4.68
C GLU A 212 -7.92 18.61 -5.06
N PHE A 213 -8.21 18.81 -6.36
CA PHE A 213 -9.57 18.84 -6.87
C PHE A 213 -10.32 17.58 -6.49
N ILE A 214 -9.80 16.38 -6.80
CA ILE A 214 -10.51 15.14 -6.48
C ILE A 214 -10.56 14.86 -4.96
N SER A 215 -9.51 15.25 -4.23
CA SER A 215 -9.45 15.08 -2.77
C SER A 215 -10.54 15.90 -2.07
N LEU A 216 -10.80 17.13 -2.53
CA LEU A 216 -11.89 17.97 -2.02
C LEU A 216 -13.26 17.29 -2.13
N TYR A 217 -13.58 16.62 -3.24
CA TYR A 217 -14.88 15.94 -3.37
C TYR A 217 -14.98 14.74 -2.43
N TYR A 218 -13.88 14.01 -2.24
CA TYR A 218 -13.87 12.97 -1.25
C TYR A 218 -14.03 13.52 0.17
N ASP A 219 -13.36 14.62 0.52
CA ASP A 219 -13.51 15.28 1.83
C ASP A 219 -14.96 15.76 2.07
N LEU A 220 -15.66 16.21 1.03
CA LEU A 220 -17.04 16.71 1.14
C LEU A 220 -18.10 15.61 1.18
N PHE A 221 -17.90 14.51 0.45
CA PHE A 221 -18.94 13.52 0.17
C PHE A 221 -18.59 12.09 0.60
N GLY A 222 -17.35 11.84 1.01
CA GLY A 222 -16.85 10.56 1.52
C GLY A 222 -17.10 9.38 0.58
N ASP A 223 -17.47 8.25 1.19
CA ASP A 223 -17.66 6.97 0.49
C ASP A 223 -18.74 7.02 -0.59
N VAL A 224 -19.78 7.85 -0.42
CA VAL A 224 -20.85 8.02 -1.43
C VAL A 224 -20.25 8.51 -2.74
N PHE A 225 -19.35 9.48 -2.69
CA PHE A 225 -18.68 9.98 -3.89
C PHE A 225 -17.75 8.94 -4.51
N VAL A 226 -16.97 8.23 -3.70
CA VAL A 226 -16.07 7.16 -4.20
C VAL A 226 -16.86 6.11 -4.96
N ILE A 227 -17.97 5.63 -4.38
CA ILE A 227 -18.82 4.61 -4.98
C ILE A 227 -19.38 5.11 -6.30
N LEU A 228 -20.03 6.29 -6.32
CA LEU A 228 -20.64 6.82 -7.54
C LEU A 228 -19.61 7.07 -8.64
N PHE A 229 -18.46 7.65 -8.29
CA PHE A 229 -17.39 7.95 -9.25
C PHE A 229 -16.79 6.67 -9.84
N GLN A 230 -16.45 5.70 -9.00
CA GLN A 230 -15.86 4.43 -9.43
C GLN A 230 -16.85 3.59 -10.24
N GLU A 231 -18.11 3.45 -9.82
CA GLU A 231 -19.11 2.70 -10.59
C GLU A 231 -19.38 3.32 -11.95
N SER A 232 -19.36 4.67 -12.04
CA SER A 232 -19.43 5.37 -13.33
C SER A 232 -18.20 5.09 -14.19
N TYR A 233 -17.00 5.12 -13.62
CA TYR A 233 -15.76 4.77 -14.32
C TYR A 233 -15.80 3.33 -14.86
N PHE A 234 -16.21 2.37 -14.03
CA PHE A 234 -16.26 0.95 -14.43
C PHE A 234 -17.26 0.70 -15.56
N ARG A 235 -18.43 1.34 -15.51
CA ARG A 235 -19.47 1.21 -16.53
C ARG A 235 -19.06 1.81 -17.86
N LEU A 236 -18.46 3.01 -17.85
CA LEU A 236 -18.08 3.73 -19.08
C LEU A 236 -16.91 3.07 -19.82
N TRP A 237 -16.03 2.37 -19.10
CA TRP A 237 -14.75 1.88 -19.65
C TRP A 237 -14.60 0.36 -19.63
N ASP A 238 -15.70 -0.37 -19.37
CA ASP A 238 -15.77 -1.85 -19.37
C ASP A 238 -14.58 -2.52 -18.64
N ILE A 239 -14.33 -2.05 -17.42
CA ILE A 239 -13.19 -2.53 -16.62
C ILE A 239 -13.44 -3.97 -16.20
N ARG A 240 -12.56 -4.88 -16.64
CA ARG A 240 -12.69 -6.32 -16.38
C ARG A 240 -12.77 -6.62 -14.88
N PRO A 241 -13.49 -7.70 -14.47
CA PRO A 241 -13.78 -7.99 -13.07
C PRO A 241 -12.56 -8.00 -12.16
N PHE A 242 -11.44 -8.60 -12.56
CA PHE A 242 -10.22 -8.61 -11.75
C PHE A 242 -9.71 -7.20 -11.40
N PHE A 243 -9.57 -6.32 -12.40
CA PHE A 243 -9.08 -4.95 -12.20
C PHE A 243 -10.08 -4.10 -11.43
N ARG A 244 -11.39 -4.30 -11.68
CA ARG A 244 -12.46 -3.68 -10.91
C ARG A 244 -12.38 -4.07 -9.43
N GLY A 245 -12.16 -5.36 -9.16
CA GLY A 245 -11.93 -5.89 -7.82
C GLY A 245 -10.73 -5.24 -7.13
N ARG A 246 -9.56 -5.14 -7.80
CA ARG A 246 -8.38 -4.44 -7.26
C ARG A 246 -8.68 -2.98 -6.91
N LEU A 247 -9.36 -2.22 -7.78
CA LEU A 247 -9.68 -0.82 -7.53
C LEU A 247 -10.67 -0.64 -6.36
N LYS A 248 -11.65 -1.53 -6.23
CA LYS A 248 -12.59 -1.55 -5.10
C LYS A 248 -11.92 -1.95 -3.80
N HIS A 249 -11.04 -2.95 -3.85
CA HIS A 249 -10.27 -3.41 -2.69
C HIS A 249 -9.45 -2.26 -2.10
N MET A 250 -8.75 -1.50 -2.95
CA MET A 250 -7.97 -0.34 -2.52
C MET A 250 -8.83 0.82 -2.01
N ALA A 251 -10.10 0.89 -2.43
CA ALA A 251 -11.08 1.82 -1.90
C ALA A 251 -11.80 1.30 -0.63
N PHE A 252 -11.33 0.20 -0.03
CA PHE A 252 -11.94 -0.46 1.14
C PHE A 252 -13.38 -0.93 0.90
N ARG A 253 -13.79 -1.10 -0.36
CA ARG A 253 -15.08 -1.68 -0.79
C ARG A 253 -14.95 -3.20 -0.88
N LEU A 254 -14.68 -3.82 0.28
CA LEU A 254 -14.18 -5.19 0.37
C LEU A 254 -15.19 -6.23 -0.11
N ASP A 255 -16.48 -6.06 0.18
CA ASP A 255 -17.51 -7.00 -0.25
C ASP A 255 -17.70 -6.97 -1.77
N GLU A 256 -17.73 -5.79 -2.39
CA GLU A 256 -17.82 -5.67 -3.83
C GLU A 256 -16.53 -6.15 -4.53
N ALA A 257 -15.36 -5.96 -3.90
CA ALA A 257 -14.10 -6.50 -4.40
C ALA A 257 -14.10 -8.03 -4.40
N ILE A 258 -14.54 -8.66 -3.30
CA ILE A 258 -14.67 -10.12 -3.18
C ILE A 258 -15.62 -10.69 -4.23
N ALA A 259 -16.73 -10.00 -4.51
CA ALA A 259 -17.67 -10.38 -5.57
C ALA A 259 -17.00 -10.33 -6.95
N ASP A 260 -16.27 -9.26 -7.25
CA ASP A 260 -15.57 -9.08 -8.52
C ASP A 260 -14.44 -10.10 -8.74
N TYR A 261 -13.70 -10.44 -7.70
CA TYR A 261 -12.73 -11.53 -7.77
C TYR A 261 -13.40 -12.89 -7.99
N THR A 262 -14.55 -13.13 -7.36
CA THR A 262 -15.30 -14.37 -7.57
C THR A 262 -15.76 -14.51 -9.02
N ILE A 263 -16.25 -13.42 -9.62
CA ILE A 263 -16.57 -13.37 -11.05
C ILE A 263 -15.32 -13.70 -11.87
N ALA A 264 -14.18 -13.03 -11.61
CA ALA A 264 -12.93 -13.25 -12.34
C ALA A 264 -12.41 -14.70 -12.26
N ILE A 265 -12.58 -15.36 -11.11
CA ILE A 265 -12.21 -16.77 -10.90
C ILE A 265 -13.10 -17.70 -11.74
N SER A 266 -14.40 -17.44 -11.80
CA SER A 266 -15.39 -18.26 -12.52
C SER A 266 -15.48 -17.99 -14.02
N ASP A 267 -14.96 -16.86 -14.50
CA ASP A 267 -15.05 -16.47 -15.90
C ASP A 267 -14.19 -17.38 -16.78
N ALA A 268 -14.84 -18.07 -17.72
CA ALA A 268 -14.20 -18.96 -18.69
C ALA A 268 -13.20 -18.21 -19.59
N LYS A 269 -13.36 -16.90 -19.77
CA LYS A 269 -12.44 -16.04 -20.55
C LYS A 269 -11.20 -15.62 -19.74
N SER A 270 -11.20 -15.76 -18.42
CA SER A 270 -10.01 -15.50 -17.62
C SER A 270 -8.89 -16.48 -17.96
N SER A 271 -7.65 -16.01 -17.98
CA SER A 271 -6.49 -16.90 -18.01
C SER A 271 -6.25 -17.54 -16.64
N ASP A 272 -5.45 -18.60 -16.58
CA ASP A 272 -5.05 -19.20 -15.30
C ASP A 272 -4.29 -18.22 -14.40
N LEU A 273 -3.51 -17.31 -15.00
CA LEU A 273 -2.86 -16.22 -14.28
C LEU A 273 -3.88 -15.33 -13.59
N ILE A 274 -4.90 -14.85 -14.32
CA ILE A 274 -5.94 -13.97 -13.75
C ILE A 274 -6.77 -14.71 -12.69
N ARG A 275 -7.11 -15.99 -12.91
CA ARG A 275 -7.80 -16.80 -11.89
C ARG A 275 -6.97 -16.94 -10.62
N SER A 276 -5.68 -17.23 -10.76
CA SER A 276 -4.76 -17.34 -9.63
C SER A 276 -4.60 -16.00 -8.88
N GLU A 277 -4.40 -14.89 -9.59
CA GLU A 277 -4.32 -13.56 -8.98
C GLU A 277 -5.63 -13.20 -8.27
N ALA A 278 -6.78 -13.41 -8.91
CA ALA A 278 -8.09 -13.15 -8.32
C ALA A 278 -8.33 -14.00 -7.07
N ALA A 279 -7.94 -15.27 -7.05
CA ALA A 279 -8.06 -16.14 -5.89
C ALA A 279 -7.21 -15.64 -4.70
N PHE A 280 -5.97 -15.23 -4.95
CA PHE A 280 -5.11 -14.63 -3.92
C PHE A 280 -5.72 -13.33 -3.37
N TYR A 281 -6.08 -12.40 -4.26
CA TYR A 281 -6.61 -11.10 -3.84
C TYR A 281 -7.99 -11.17 -3.19
N ARG A 282 -8.80 -12.19 -3.53
CA ARG A 282 -10.04 -12.48 -2.80
C ARG A 282 -9.75 -12.89 -1.36
N ALA A 283 -8.78 -13.78 -1.15
CA ALA A 283 -8.38 -14.19 0.19
C ALA A 283 -7.79 -13.01 1.00
N GLN A 284 -6.97 -12.17 0.36
CA GLN A 284 -6.46 -10.94 0.97
C GLN A 284 -7.59 -9.97 1.36
N ALA A 285 -8.57 -9.72 0.48
CA ALA A 285 -9.70 -8.84 0.80
C ALA A 285 -10.55 -9.37 1.96
N ILE A 286 -10.68 -10.69 2.11
CA ILE A 286 -11.32 -11.33 3.26
C ILE A 286 -10.50 -11.12 4.54
N TRP A 287 -9.17 -11.21 4.45
CA TRP A 287 -8.26 -10.90 5.55
C TRP A 287 -8.35 -9.43 5.97
N ASP A 288 -8.38 -8.50 5.03
CA ASP A 288 -8.54 -7.05 5.30
C ASP A 288 -9.91 -6.72 5.92
N LYS A 289 -10.92 -7.56 5.65
CA LYS A 289 -12.24 -7.47 6.32
C LYS A 289 -12.18 -7.92 7.78
N GLY A 290 -11.10 -8.57 8.20
CA GLY A 290 -10.93 -9.15 9.54
C GLY A 290 -11.53 -10.55 9.68
N ASP A 291 -12.01 -11.17 8.60
CA ASP A 291 -12.56 -12.54 8.63
C ASP A 291 -11.42 -13.56 8.48
N TYR A 292 -10.59 -13.67 9.52
CA TYR A 292 -9.36 -14.47 9.50
C TYR A 292 -9.62 -15.97 9.34
N ASN A 293 -10.74 -16.50 9.87
CA ASN A 293 -11.11 -17.89 9.69
C ASN A 293 -11.40 -18.22 8.22
N ARG A 294 -12.16 -17.36 7.54
CA ARG A 294 -12.44 -17.53 6.12
C ARG A 294 -11.20 -17.24 5.27
N ALA A 295 -10.36 -16.28 5.66
CA ALA A 295 -9.08 -16.04 4.99
C ALA A 295 -8.20 -17.29 5.02
N ILE A 296 -8.09 -18.00 6.16
CA ILE A 296 -7.37 -19.27 6.27
C ILE A 296 -7.90 -20.30 5.28
N LEU A 297 -9.23 -20.46 5.19
CA LEU A 297 -9.85 -21.39 4.25
C LEU A 297 -9.48 -21.06 2.79
N GLU A 298 -9.60 -19.78 2.42
CA GLU A 298 -9.36 -19.32 1.04
C GLU A 298 -7.88 -19.35 0.67
N PHE A 299 -6.95 -19.02 1.57
CA PHE A 299 -5.51 -19.16 1.31
C PHE A 299 -5.07 -20.61 1.21
N ASN A 300 -5.61 -21.52 2.05
CA ASN A 300 -5.34 -22.95 1.90
C ASN A 300 -5.87 -23.50 0.57
N LYS A 301 -7.08 -23.09 0.16
CA LYS A 301 -7.64 -23.42 -1.15
C LYS A 301 -6.75 -22.90 -2.28
N PHE A 302 -6.32 -21.64 -2.20
CA PHE A 302 -5.40 -21.02 -3.15
C PHE A 302 -4.09 -21.80 -3.28
N SER A 303 -3.43 -22.16 -2.17
CA SER A 303 -2.18 -22.93 -2.20
C SER A 303 -2.36 -24.33 -2.79
N LYS A 304 -3.53 -24.95 -2.62
CA LYS A 304 -3.86 -26.26 -3.22
C LYS A 304 -4.12 -26.17 -4.72
N GLU A 305 -4.88 -25.17 -5.15
CA GLU A 305 -5.31 -25.01 -6.55
C GLU A 305 -4.25 -24.33 -7.42
N HIS A 306 -3.40 -23.50 -6.82
CA HIS A 306 -2.37 -22.71 -7.51
C HIS A 306 -0.98 -22.86 -6.87
N PRO A 307 -0.44 -24.08 -6.70
CA PRO A 307 0.80 -24.33 -5.97
C PRO A 307 2.06 -23.73 -6.63
N ARG A 308 1.97 -23.35 -7.91
CA ARG A 308 3.05 -22.67 -8.66
C ARG A 308 2.82 -21.18 -8.81
N SER A 309 1.82 -20.62 -8.13
CA SER A 309 1.56 -19.19 -8.21
C SER A 309 2.71 -18.40 -7.63
N ARG A 310 2.99 -17.25 -8.24
CA ARG A 310 3.98 -16.30 -7.75
C ARG A 310 3.61 -15.73 -6.37
N TRP A 311 2.35 -15.86 -5.95
CA TRP A 311 1.84 -15.41 -4.66
C TRP A 311 1.89 -16.48 -3.55
N ASP A 312 2.44 -17.67 -3.80
CA ASP A 312 2.48 -18.74 -2.78
C ASP A 312 3.13 -18.27 -1.46
N VAL A 313 4.28 -17.60 -1.53
CA VAL A 313 4.98 -17.09 -0.35
C VAL A 313 4.14 -16.04 0.40
N ALA A 314 3.49 -15.13 -0.33
CA ALA A 314 2.59 -14.14 0.28
C ALA A 314 1.36 -14.82 0.90
N ALA A 315 0.84 -15.90 0.31
CA ALA A 315 -0.25 -16.68 0.88
C ALA A 315 0.17 -17.39 2.18
N GLN A 316 1.39 -17.93 2.26
CA GLN A 316 1.93 -18.47 3.52
C GLN A 316 2.03 -17.37 4.58
N PHE A 317 2.52 -16.19 4.22
CA PHE A 317 2.55 -15.05 5.13
C PHE A 317 1.16 -14.68 5.66
N TYR A 318 0.16 -14.62 4.79
CA TYR A 318 -1.21 -14.34 5.21
C TYR A 318 -1.84 -15.43 6.07
N LEU A 319 -1.51 -16.70 5.83
CA LEU A 319 -1.90 -17.80 6.73
C LEU A 319 -1.31 -17.60 8.12
N GLY A 320 -0.01 -17.28 8.21
CA GLY A 320 0.65 -16.92 9.46
C GLY A 320 -0.06 -15.76 10.18
N ASN A 321 -0.27 -14.65 9.47
CA ASN A 321 -0.96 -13.47 10.00
C ASN A 321 -2.39 -13.78 10.44
N SER A 322 -3.09 -14.66 9.73
CA SER A 322 -4.47 -15.01 10.10
C SER A 322 -4.49 -15.79 11.42
N TYR A 323 -3.59 -16.74 11.62
CA TYR A 323 -3.47 -17.47 12.89
C TYR A 323 -3.00 -16.56 14.03
N GLU A 324 -2.05 -15.67 13.77
CA GLU A 324 -1.59 -14.68 14.74
C GLU A 324 -2.73 -13.75 15.19
N ARG A 325 -3.54 -13.25 14.25
CA ARG A 325 -4.72 -12.42 14.57
C ARG A 325 -5.80 -13.17 15.34
N LEU A 326 -5.74 -14.49 15.36
CA LEU A 326 -6.57 -15.37 16.18
C LEU A 326 -5.86 -15.81 17.49
N ASN A 327 -4.69 -15.24 17.80
CA ASN A 327 -3.81 -15.57 18.93
C ASN A 327 -3.30 -17.02 18.94
N ASP A 328 -3.25 -17.69 17.77
CA ASP A 328 -2.74 -19.05 17.61
C ASP A 328 -1.31 -19.03 17.04
N PHE A 329 -0.37 -18.59 17.88
CA PHE A 329 1.03 -18.39 17.48
C PHE A 329 1.72 -19.70 17.08
N ASP A 330 1.35 -20.82 17.71
CA ASP A 330 1.88 -22.14 17.39
C ASP A 330 1.54 -22.55 15.96
N LYS A 331 0.30 -22.29 15.51
CA LYS A 331 -0.07 -22.50 14.10
C LYS A 331 0.53 -21.46 13.17
N ALA A 332 0.71 -20.21 13.61
CA ALA A 332 1.27 -19.15 12.77
C ALA A 332 2.74 -19.43 12.37
N LYS A 333 3.57 -19.85 13.34
CA LYS A 333 5.01 -20.07 13.19
C LYS A 333 5.44 -20.87 11.95
N PRO A 334 4.91 -22.07 11.67
CA PRO A 334 5.33 -22.84 10.49
C PRO A 334 5.01 -22.14 9.17
N PHE A 335 3.96 -21.31 9.10
CA PHE A 335 3.65 -20.54 7.90
C PHE A 335 4.62 -19.38 7.69
N TYR A 336 5.00 -18.69 8.77
CA TYR A 336 6.06 -17.67 8.70
C TYR A 336 7.40 -18.26 8.26
N LEU A 337 7.80 -19.42 8.79
CA LEU A 337 9.04 -20.07 8.36
C LEU A 337 9.05 -20.42 6.87
N LYS A 338 7.89 -20.81 6.30
CA LYS A 338 7.74 -21.03 4.85
C LYS A 338 7.83 -19.73 4.05
N ALA A 339 7.48 -18.59 4.66
CA ALA A 339 7.48 -17.29 4.02
C ALA A 339 8.87 -16.60 3.99
N VAL A 340 9.82 -17.03 4.84
CA VAL A 340 11.18 -16.44 4.96
C VAL A 340 12.17 -16.95 3.89
N ARG A 341 11.70 -17.39 2.70
CA ARG A 341 12.61 -17.96 1.67
C ARG A 341 13.73 -16.99 1.24
N PRO A 342 14.93 -17.49 0.92
CA PRO A 342 16.04 -16.66 0.43
C PRO A 342 15.62 -15.87 -0.83
N GLY A 343 15.50 -14.55 -0.69
CA GLY A 343 15.18 -13.64 -1.81
C GLY A 343 13.86 -12.86 -1.68
N GLN A 344 12.98 -13.23 -0.74
CA GLN A 344 11.75 -12.51 -0.41
C GLN A 344 11.80 -12.10 1.07
N ARG A 345 12.45 -10.96 1.34
CA ARG A 345 12.88 -10.54 2.69
C ARG A 345 11.90 -9.58 3.37
N ASN A 346 10.72 -9.36 2.78
CA ASN A 346 9.76 -8.33 3.18
C ASN A 346 8.80 -8.77 4.32
N LEU A 347 8.93 -10.01 4.83
CA LEU A 347 7.88 -10.67 5.64
C LEU A 347 8.30 -10.90 7.11
N LEU A 348 9.38 -10.25 7.56
CA LEU A 348 10.04 -10.56 8.83
C LEU A 348 9.60 -9.70 10.02
N ARG A 349 8.68 -8.74 9.83
CA ARG A 349 8.20 -7.84 10.89
C ARG A 349 7.27 -8.49 11.92
N LEU A 350 6.75 -9.69 11.68
CA LEU A 350 5.62 -10.27 12.44
C LEU A 350 6.01 -11.37 13.42
N THR A 351 7.25 -11.37 13.93
CA THR A 351 7.65 -12.30 15.00
C THR A 351 7.51 -11.71 16.40
N ARG A 352 6.79 -10.58 16.55
CA ARG A 352 6.72 -9.84 17.82
C ARG A 352 6.12 -10.65 18.97
N GLU A 353 5.27 -11.64 18.67
CA GLU A 353 4.57 -12.44 19.67
C GLU A 353 4.91 -13.94 19.59
N GLY A 354 5.89 -14.31 18.75
CA GLY A 354 6.44 -15.66 18.66
C GLY A 354 7.74 -15.88 19.45
N LYS A 355 7.99 -15.03 20.46
CA LYS A 355 9.03 -15.25 21.49
C LYS A 355 8.48 -16.10 22.62
#